data_AF-A0A644Z034-F1
#
_entry.id   AF-A0A644Z034-F1
#
_cell.length_a   1.000
_cell.length_b   1.000
_cell.length_c   1.000
_cell.angle_alpha   90.00
_cell.angle_beta   90.00
_cell.angle_gamma   90.00
#
_symmetry.space_group_name_H-M   'P 1'
#
loop_
_entity.id
_entity.type
_entity.pdbx_description
1 polymer ?
#
loop_
_entity_poly.entity_id
_entity_poly.type
_entity_poly.pdbx_seq_one_letter_code
_entity_poly.pdbx_strand_id
1 'polypeptide(L)'
;MGLIQMDIVIKGNGRLEQYKGNIVGFSNRLNTILVPEDFMKWANNEFADENKPQPVRLIVEVDNPADDGIARYFQEKGYEAENDKLDAGKTTYFLRLITGIVMGVGLFISILSFYILMLSIFLLLQKNTVKLESLLLIGYSPAKVAIPYQVLTLGLNLIVLALSIGIVMYMRGMYTEVLTQLFPQMEMSIMWPAYVAGIILFNLVSVINIIAIRKKIASIWLHKS
;
A
#
# COMPACT_ATOMS: atom_id res chain seq x y z
N MET A 1 -22.25 18.25 -37.17
CA MET A 1 -22.12 17.01 -36.39
C MET A 1 -22.76 15.89 -37.19
N GLY A 2 -21.96 14.94 -37.69
CA GLY A 2 -22.46 13.86 -38.55
C GLY A 2 -23.28 12.87 -37.74
N LEU A 3 -24.59 12.83 -37.99
CA LEU A 3 -25.47 11.79 -37.48
C LEU A 3 -25.09 10.50 -38.22
N ILE A 4 -24.50 9.54 -37.52
CA ILE A 4 -24.27 8.21 -38.08
C ILE A 4 -25.63 7.50 -38.09
N GLN A 5 -26.11 7.17 -39.28
CA GLN A 5 -27.32 6.38 -39.46
C GLN A 5 -27.00 4.91 -39.17
N MET A 6 -27.88 4.26 -38.41
CA MET A 6 -27.80 2.84 -38.10
C MET A 6 -29.12 2.16 -38.42
N ASP A 7 -29.06 0.99 -39.04
CA ASP A 7 -30.24 0.15 -39.20
C ASP A 7 -30.44 -0.66 -37.91
N ILE A 8 -31.62 -0.54 -37.31
CA ILE A 8 -32.00 -1.18 -36.06
C ILE A 8 -33.05 -2.24 -36.39
N VAL A 9 -32.78 -3.50 -36.04
CA VAL A 9 -33.76 -4.58 -36.18
C VAL A 9 -34.33 -4.87 -34.80
N ILE A 10 -35.65 -4.72 -34.65
CA ILE A 10 -36.37 -5.03 -33.41
C ILE A 10 -37.17 -6.31 -33.64
N LYS A 11 -37.06 -7.26 -32.71
CA LYS A 11 -37.76 -8.54 -32.76
C LYS A 11 -38.38 -8.83 -31.40
N GLY A 12 -39.65 -9.22 -31.40
CA GLY A 12 -40.39 -9.60 -30.20
C GLY A 12 -41.83 -9.98 -30.54
N ASN A 13 -42.47 -10.80 -29.71
CA ASN A 13 -43.84 -11.28 -29.92
C ASN A 13 -44.14 -11.80 -31.35
N GLY A 14 -43.20 -12.53 -31.96
CA GLY A 14 -43.32 -13.04 -33.33
C GLY A 14 -43.22 -12.00 -34.46
N ARG A 15 -43.05 -10.72 -34.13
CA ARG A 15 -42.87 -9.62 -35.09
C ARG A 15 -41.39 -9.30 -35.27
N LEU A 16 -41.01 -8.92 -36.48
CA LEU A 16 -39.68 -8.45 -36.83
C LEU A 16 -39.82 -7.23 -37.72
N GLU A 17 -39.30 -6.10 -37.25
CA GLU A 17 -39.39 -4.82 -37.96
C GLU A 17 -38.03 -4.13 -38.00
N GLN A 18 -37.77 -3.41 -39.09
CA GLN A 18 -36.52 -2.69 -39.33
C GLN A 18 -36.77 -1.19 -39.29
N TYR A 19 -35.95 -0.50 -38.51
CA TYR A 19 -36.02 0.93 -38.26
C TYR A 19 -34.69 1.59 -38.60
N LYS A 20 -34.73 2.88 -38.95
CA LYS A 20 -33.53 3.70 -39.08
C LYS A 20 -33.34 4.57 -37.85
N GLY A 21 -32.25 4.34 -37.14
CA GLY A 21 -31.82 5.13 -36.00
C GLY A 21 -30.71 6.12 -36.36
N ASN A 22 -30.57 7.17 -35.55
CA ASN A 22 -29.47 8.12 -35.63
C ASN A 22 -28.72 8.15 -34.30
N ILE A 23 -27.39 8.11 -34.35
CA ILE A 23 -26.56 8.26 -33.15
C ILE A 23 -26.46 9.74 -32.79
N VAL A 24 -27.02 10.12 -31.64
CA VAL A 24 -27.06 11.52 -31.15
C VAL A 24 -25.81 11.92 -30.34
N GLY A 25 -25.04 10.94 -29.84
CA GLY A 25 -23.83 11.20 -29.07
C GLY A 25 -23.17 9.92 -28.57
N PHE A 26 -21.89 10.02 -28.21
CA PHE A 26 -21.10 8.93 -27.62
C PHE A 26 -20.79 9.25 -26.16
N SER A 27 -20.82 8.25 -25.30
CA SER A 27 -20.44 8.35 -23.89
C SER A 27 -19.29 7.40 -23.61
N ASN A 28 -18.24 7.91 -22.95
CA ASN A 28 -17.14 7.07 -22.46
C ASN A 28 -17.44 6.47 -21.08
N ARG A 29 -18.63 6.72 -20.51
CA ARG A 29 -19.00 6.30 -19.14
C ARG A 29 -19.91 5.08 -19.10
N LEU A 30 -20.60 4.76 -20.19
CA LEU A 30 -21.58 3.68 -20.24
C LEU A 30 -21.37 2.88 -21.53
N ASN A 31 -21.06 1.59 -21.39
CA ASN A 31 -20.92 0.66 -22.51
C ASN A 31 -22.29 0.12 -22.97
N THR A 32 -23.30 0.99 -23.01
CA THR A 32 -24.68 0.61 -23.34
C THR A 32 -25.29 1.63 -24.30
N ILE A 33 -26.17 1.19 -25.19
CA ILE A 33 -26.96 2.08 -26.03
C ILE A 33 -28.05 2.72 -25.17
N LEU A 34 -27.99 4.04 -25.01
CA LEU A 34 -29.07 4.80 -24.38
C LEU A 34 -30.11 5.18 -25.43
N VAL A 35 -31.37 4.94 -25.10
CA VAL A 35 -32.52 5.28 -25.92
C VAL A 35 -33.47 6.18 -25.13
N PRO A 36 -34.27 7.03 -25.81
CA PRO A 36 -35.32 7.79 -25.14
C PRO A 36 -36.30 6.88 -24.39
N GLU A 37 -36.82 7.36 -23.25
CA GLU A 37 -37.80 6.60 -22.46
C GLU A 37 -39.06 6.27 -23.27
N ASP A 38 -39.52 7.20 -24.12
CA ASP A 38 -40.68 7.01 -24.97
C ASP A 38 -40.49 5.85 -25.96
N PHE A 39 -39.27 5.68 -26.48
CA PHE A 39 -38.92 4.54 -27.34
C PHE A 39 -39.04 3.22 -26.56
N MET A 40 -38.55 3.18 -25.32
CA MET A 40 -38.68 1.97 -24.47
C MET A 40 -40.13 1.65 -24.16
N LYS A 41 -40.97 2.66 -23.85
CA LYS A 41 -42.40 2.46 -23.60
C LYS A 41 -43.12 1.90 -24.83
N TRP A 42 -42.88 2.48 -26.00
CA TRP A 42 -43.44 2.01 -27.25
C TRP A 42 -42.98 0.59 -27.58
N ALA A 43 -41.68 0.31 -27.48
CA ALA A 43 -41.11 -1.00 -27.79
C ALA A 43 -41.63 -2.09 -26.85
N ASN A 44 -41.77 -1.78 -25.55
CA ASN A 44 -42.34 -2.71 -24.58
C ASN A 44 -43.82 -3.01 -24.86
N ASN A 45 -44.61 -2.03 -25.29
CA ASN A 45 -46.02 -2.27 -25.63
C ASN A 45 -46.19 -3.14 -26.89
N GLU A 46 -45.34 -2.95 -27.89
CA GLU A 46 -45.52 -3.59 -29.20
C GLU A 46 -44.81 -4.96 -29.31
N PHE A 47 -43.66 -5.12 -28.65
CA PHE A 47 -42.77 -6.27 -28.82
C PHE A 47 -42.55 -7.11 -27.55
N ALA A 48 -42.93 -6.63 -26.35
CA ALA A 48 -42.75 -7.43 -25.14
C ALA A 48 -43.79 -8.56 -25.05
N ASP A 49 -43.38 -9.66 -24.42
CA ASP A 49 -44.24 -10.76 -24.04
C ASP A 49 -45.01 -10.38 -22.76
N GLU A 50 -46.24 -10.88 -22.54
CA GLU A 50 -47.07 -10.49 -21.37
C GLU A 50 -46.48 -10.94 -20.01
N ASN A 51 -45.39 -11.70 -20.04
CA ASN A 51 -44.66 -12.13 -18.85
C ASN A 51 -43.79 -11.00 -18.30
N LYS A 52 -44.08 -10.60 -17.06
CA LYS A 52 -43.32 -9.59 -16.32
C LYS A 52 -41.81 -9.84 -16.41
N PRO A 53 -40.99 -8.82 -16.75
CA PRO A 53 -39.55 -8.98 -16.84
C PRO A 53 -38.98 -9.38 -15.48
N GLN A 54 -38.19 -10.46 -15.45
CA GLN A 54 -37.40 -10.78 -14.26
C GLN A 54 -36.26 -9.76 -14.17
N PRO A 55 -35.98 -9.19 -12.98
CA PRO A 55 -34.90 -8.24 -12.80
C PRO A 55 -33.55 -8.95 -13.02
N VAL A 56 -32.82 -8.54 -14.06
CA VAL A 56 -31.53 -9.14 -14.46
C VAL A 56 -30.34 -8.43 -13.82
N ARG A 57 -30.53 -7.20 -13.30
CA ARG A 57 -29.44 -6.36 -12.79
C ARG A 57 -29.81 -5.77 -11.42
N LEU A 58 -28.90 -5.95 -10.47
CA LEU A 58 -28.97 -5.34 -9.14
C LEU A 58 -27.85 -4.30 -9.04
N ILE A 59 -28.21 -3.05 -8.73
CA ILE A 59 -27.25 -1.98 -8.45
C ILE A 59 -27.18 -1.81 -6.94
N VAL A 60 -26.00 -2.01 -6.37
CA VAL A 60 -25.75 -1.87 -4.93
C VAL A 60 -24.73 -0.77 -4.71
N GLU A 61 -25.07 0.19 -3.85
CA GLU A 61 -24.15 1.20 -3.37
C GLU A 61 -23.40 0.65 -2.14
N VAL A 62 -22.08 0.77 -2.16
CA VAL A 62 -21.19 0.28 -1.10
C VAL A 62 -20.21 1.37 -0.75
N ASP A 63 -19.88 1.49 0.54
CA ASP A 63 -18.95 2.52 1.03
C ASP A 63 -17.55 2.37 0.43
N ASN A 64 -17.11 1.12 0.19
CA ASN A 64 -15.80 0.83 -0.41
C ASN A 64 -15.92 -0.21 -1.55
N PRO A 65 -15.98 0.22 -2.82
CA PRO A 65 -16.04 -0.68 -3.97
C PRO A 65 -14.76 -1.51 -4.20
N ALA A 66 -13.65 -1.19 -3.52
CA ALA A 66 -12.39 -1.92 -3.61
C ALA A 66 -12.19 -2.98 -2.51
N ASP A 67 -13.22 -3.25 -1.69
CA ASP A 67 -13.16 -4.27 -0.66
C ASP A 67 -13.18 -5.69 -1.27
N ASP A 68 -12.17 -6.49 -0.94
CA ASP A 68 -12.02 -7.89 -1.39
C ASP A 68 -13.17 -8.77 -0.89
N GLY A 69 -13.77 -8.44 0.26
CA GLY A 69 -14.89 -9.19 0.82
C GLY A 69 -16.14 -9.17 -0.08
N ILE A 70 -16.37 -8.04 -0.75
CA ILE A 70 -17.51 -7.86 -1.66
C ILE A 70 -17.31 -8.68 -2.93
N ALA A 71 -16.10 -8.66 -3.49
CA ALA A 71 -15.76 -9.44 -4.68
C ALA A 71 -15.86 -10.95 -4.41
N ARG A 72 -15.39 -11.43 -3.25
CA ARG A 72 -15.53 -12.83 -2.84
C ARG A 72 -16.99 -13.24 -2.67
N TYR A 73 -17.79 -12.40 -2.00
CA TYR A 73 -19.21 -12.65 -1.80
C TYR A 73 -19.97 -12.79 -3.13
N PHE A 74 -19.68 -11.93 -4.12
CA PHE A 74 -20.27 -12.02 -5.44
C PHE A 74 -19.83 -13.29 -6.19
N GLN A 75 -18.56 -13.69 -6.10
CA GLN A 75 -18.09 -14.96 -6.68
C GLN A 75 -18.72 -16.19 -6.04
N GLU A 76 -18.81 -16.26 -4.71
CA GLU A 76 -19.43 -17.40 -4.00
C GLU A 76 -20.91 -17.58 -4.34
N LYS A 77 -21.61 -16.47 -4.58
CA LYS A 77 -23.03 -16.48 -4.95
C LYS A 77 -23.29 -16.55 -6.45
N GLY A 78 -22.25 -16.56 -7.29
CA GLY A 78 -22.38 -16.62 -8.75
C GLY A 78 -22.93 -15.34 -9.39
N TYR A 79 -22.76 -14.19 -8.74
CA TYR A 79 -23.13 -12.89 -9.30
C TYR A 79 -21.98 -12.32 -10.14
N GLU A 80 -22.26 -11.99 -11.40
CA GLU A 80 -21.31 -11.28 -12.26
C GLU A 80 -21.39 -9.77 -11.96
N ALA A 81 -20.28 -9.22 -11.47
CA ALA A 81 -20.14 -7.80 -11.25
C ALA A 81 -19.57 -7.12 -12.51
N GLU A 82 -20.14 -5.97 -12.86
CA GLU A 82 -19.81 -5.23 -14.08
C GLU A 82 -18.34 -4.75 -14.03
N ASN A 83 -17.59 -5.09 -15.08
CA ASN A 83 -16.14 -5.34 -15.14
C ASN A 83 -15.18 -4.28 -14.56
N ASP A 84 -15.54 -3.01 -14.42
CA ASP A 84 -14.54 -1.98 -14.10
C ASP A 84 -14.15 -1.88 -12.62
N LYS A 85 -15.02 -2.32 -11.69
CA LYS A 85 -14.75 -2.16 -10.25
C LYS A 85 -14.07 -3.36 -9.60
N LEU A 86 -14.19 -4.56 -10.17
CA LEU A 86 -13.52 -5.75 -9.63
C LEU A 86 -12.00 -5.69 -9.81
N ASP A 87 -11.52 -5.09 -10.90
CA ASP A 87 -10.08 -4.99 -11.19
C ASP A 87 -9.37 -3.97 -10.29
N ALA A 88 -10.09 -2.93 -9.83
CA ALA A 88 -9.59 -2.00 -8.83
C ALA A 88 -9.40 -2.68 -7.46
N GLY A 89 -10.34 -3.56 -7.06
CA GLY A 89 -10.23 -4.39 -5.85
C GLY A 89 -9.03 -5.34 -5.91
N LYS A 90 -8.87 -6.06 -7.03
CA LYS A 90 -7.70 -6.93 -7.25
C LYS A 90 -6.38 -6.15 -7.20
N THR A 91 -6.30 -5.00 -7.86
CA THR A 91 -5.09 -4.16 -7.87
C THR A 91 -4.74 -3.68 -6.47
N THR A 92 -5.74 -3.27 -5.68
CA THR A 92 -5.54 -2.86 -4.28
C THR A 92 -5.04 -4.03 -3.42
N TYR A 93 -5.57 -5.23 -3.63
CA TYR A 93 -5.09 -6.43 -2.96
C TYR A 93 -3.63 -6.75 -3.31
N PHE A 94 -3.26 -6.70 -4.60
CA PHE A 94 -1.87 -6.91 -5.03
C PHE A 94 -0.93 -5.85 -4.45
N LEU A 95 -1.32 -4.57 -4.44
CA LEU A 95 -0.54 -3.50 -3.82
C LEU A 95 -0.35 -3.75 -2.31
N ARG A 96 -1.40 -4.18 -1.61
CA ARG A 96 -1.33 -4.51 -0.18
C ARG A 96 -0.42 -5.70 0.09
N LEU A 97 -0.48 -6.74 -0.74
CA LEU A 97 0.37 -7.92 -0.65
C LEU A 97 1.85 -7.56 -0.85
N ILE A 98 2.18 -6.83 -1.92
CA ILE A 98 3.55 -6.40 -2.22
C ILE A 98 4.08 -5.51 -1.09
N THR A 99 3.27 -4.54 -0.64
CA THR A 99 3.65 -3.66 0.48
C THR A 99 3.93 -4.45 1.76
N GLY A 100 3.11 -5.48 2.05
CA GLY A 100 3.32 -6.37 3.19
C GLY A 100 4.63 -7.17 3.10
N ILE A 101 4.94 -7.71 1.91
CA ILE A 101 6.20 -8.43 1.67
C ILE A 101 7.41 -7.51 1.86
N VAL A 102 7.38 -6.32 1.25
CA VAL A 102 8.46 -5.32 1.36
C VAL A 102 8.67 -4.90 2.81
N MET A 103 7.59 -4.70 3.57
CA MET A 103 7.66 -4.40 5.01
C MET A 103 8.33 -5.52 5.80
N GLY A 104 7.95 -6.78 5.54
CA GLY A 104 8.54 -7.95 6.19
C GLY A 104 10.04 -8.09 5.90
N VAL A 105 10.44 -7.94 4.63
CA VAL A 105 11.85 -8.00 4.23
C VAL A 105 12.65 -6.84 4.85
N GLY A 106 12.10 -5.63 4.87
CA GLY A 106 12.75 -4.47 5.49
C GLY A 106 12.99 -4.65 6.99
N LEU A 107 12.03 -5.25 7.70
CA LEU A 107 12.17 -5.56 9.12
C LEU A 107 13.26 -6.63 9.36
N PHE A 108 13.31 -7.65 8.52
CA PHE A 108 14.36 -8.69 8.59
C PHE A 108 15.76 -8.11 8.38
N ILE A 109 15.94 -7.28 7.35
CA ILE A 109 17.22 -6.59 7.09
C ILE A 109 17.62 -5.70 8.26
N SER A 110 16.65 -5.01 8.88
CA SER A 110 16.91 -4.15 10.05
C SER A 110 17.46 -4.95 11.24
N ILE A 111 16.88 -6.14 11.51
CA ILE A 111 17.38 -7.04 12.56
C ILE A 111 18.80 -7.52 12.24
N LEU A 112 19.06 -7.90 10.98
CA LEU A 112 20.37 -8.39 10.55
C LEU A 112 21.44 -7.30 10.64
N SER A 113 21.12 -6.08 10.19
CA SER A 113 22.00 -4.91 10.29
C SER A 113 22.36 -4.61 11.75
N PHE A 114 21.37 -4.68 12.65
CA PHE A 114 21.59 -4.52 14.08
C PHE A 114 22.56 -5.56 14.66
N TYR A 115 22.41 -6.82 14.27
CA TYR A 115 23.32 -7.89 14.68
C TYR A 115 24.77 -7.62 14.22
N ILE A 116 24.95 -7.18 12.97
CA ILE A 116 26.27 -6.83 12.42
C ILE A 116 26.88 -5.65 13.20
N LEU A 117 26.09 -4.63 13.52
CA LEU A 117 26.54 -3.46 14.26
C LEU A 117 27.02 -3.86 15.67
N MET A 118 26.25 -4.71 16.36
CA MET A 118 26.64 -5.28 17.65
C MET A 118 27.93 -6.10 17.56
N LEU A 119 28.06 -6.93 16.53
CA LEU A 119 29.26 -7.74 16.31
C LEU A 119 30.49 -6.86 16.04
N SER A 120 30.34 -5.81 15.25
CA SER A 120 31.41 -4.83 14.97
C SER A 120 31.90 -4.13 16.24
N ILE A 121 30.97 -3.68 17.10
CA ILE A 121 31.32 -3.12 18.42
C ILE A 121 32.05 -4.15 19.28
N PHE A 122 31.59 -5.40 19.29
CA PHE A 122 32.23 -6.49 20.05
C PHE A 122 33.67 -6.75 19.57
N LEU A 123 33.90 -6.78 18.25
CA LEU A 123 35.23 -6.93 17.68
C LEU A 123 36.13 -5.73 17.99
N LEU A 124 35.59 -4.50 17.96
CA LEU A 124 36.33 -3.30 18.35
C LEU A 124 36.73 -3.31 19.83
N LEU A 125 35.86 -3.82 20.70
CA LEU A 125 36.14 -4.01 22.13
C LEU A 125 37.23 -5.07 22.32
N GLN A 126 37.14 -6.21 21.63
CA GLN A 126 38.13 -7.28 21.72
C GLN A 126 39.51 -6.87 21.15
N LYS A 127 39.53 -6.13 20.03
CA LYS A 127 40.77 -5.69 19.36
C LYS A 127 41.52 -4.59 20.13
N ASN A 128 40.86 -3.86 21.03
CA ASN A 128 41.46 -2.83 21.90
C ASN A 128 41.57 -3.25 23.37
N THR A 129 41.47 -4.54 23.68
CA THR A 129 41.56 -5.10 25.05
C THR A 129 42.83 -4.68 25.80
N VAL A 130 43.99 -4.62 25.13
CA VAL A 130 45.28 -4.24 25.74
C VAL A 130 45.30 -2.77 26.19
N LYS A 131 44.63 -1.85 25.48
CA LYS A 131 44.51 -0.44 25.87
C LYS A 131 43.48 -0.24 26.99
N LEU A 132 42.42 -1.04 26.99
CA LEU A 132 41.39 -1.01 28.02
C LEU A 132 41.91 -1.49 29.37
N GLU A 133 42.72 -2.53 29.39
CA GLU A 133 43.35 -3.06 30.62
C GLU A 133 44.32 -2.05 31.23
N SER A 134 45.12 -1.37 30.39
CA SER A 134 46.03 -0.29 30.82
C SER A 134 45.29 0.94 31.38
N LEU A 135 44.13 1.30 30.84
CA LEU A 135 43.28 2.39 31.36
C LEU A 135 42.56 2.03 32.68
N LEU A 136 42.19 0.76 32.86
CA LEU A 136 41.54 0.27 34.07
C LEU A 136 42.50 0.18 35.25
N LEU A 137 43.77 -0.18 34.98
CA LEU A 137 44.88 -0.15 35.95
C LEU A 137 45.20 1.26 36.49
N ILE A 138 44.75 2.32 35.81
CA ILE A 138 44.92 3.72 36.23
C ILE A 138 43.70 4.22 37.07
N GLY A 139 42.69 3.37 37.30
CA GLY A 139 41.53 3.69 38.17
C GLY A 139 40.28 4.21 37.45
N TYR A 140 40.20 4.06 36.13
CA TYR A 140 38.98 4.44 35.38
C TYR A 140 37.89 3.37 35.47
N SER A 141 36.68 3.79 35.88
CA SER A 141 35.51 2.91 36.00
C SER A 141 35.03 2.38 34.64
N PRO A 142 34.74 1.06 34.51
CA PRO A 142 34.31 0.41 33.28
C PRO A 142 33.02 0.99 32.67
N ALA A 143 32.23 1.74 33.45
CA ALA A 143 31.03 2.43 32.97
C ALA A 143 31.34 3.63 32.04
N LYS A 144 32.49 4.30 32.17
CA LYS A 144 32.87 5.43 31.30
C LYS A 144 33.31 4.98 29.90
N VAL A 145 33.75 3.73 29.76
CA VAL A 145 34.20 3.16 28.48
C VAL A 145 33.01 2.93 27.53
N ALA A 146 31.82 2.63 28.04
CA ALA A 146 30.64 2.32 27.23
C ALA A 146 29.96 3.55 26.59
N ILE A 147 30.19 4.74 27.16
CA ILE A 147 29.57 6.01 26.75
C ILE A 147 29.93 6.42 25.31
N PRO A 148 31.21 6.46 24.88
CA PRO A 148 31.55 6.83 23.51
C PRO A 148 30.94 5.87 22.47
N TYR A 149 30.78 4.60 22.79
CA TYR A 149 30.14 3.62 21.89
C TYR A 149 28.62 3.83 21.80
N GLN A 150 27.97 4.15 22.93
CA GLN A 150 26.56 4.52 22.93
C GLN A 150 26.31 5.79 22.11
N VAL A 151 27.17 6.81 22.25
CA VAL A 151 27.08 8.05 21.46
C VAL A 151 27.34 7.78 19.98
N LEU A 152 28.34 6.96 19.65
CA LEU A 152 28.64 6.59 18.25
C LEU A 152 27.44 5.89 17.60
N THR A 153 26.81 4.97 18.32
CA THR A 153 25.71 4.17 17.74
C THR A 153 24.41 4.97 17.68
N LEU A 154 24.16 5.81 18.69
CA LEU A 154 23.04 6.73 18.67
C LEU A 154 23.18 7.74 17.53
N GLY A 155 24.36 8.33 17.35
CA GLY A 155 24.66 9.26 16.27
C GLY A 155 24.50 8.61 14.89
N LEU A 156 25.02 7.39 14.71
CA LEU A 156 24.87 6.65 13.45
C LEU A 156 23.39 6.39 13.13
N ASN A 157 22.61 5.92 14.11
CA ASN A 157 21.18 5.70 13.92
C ASN A 157 20.43 7.01 13.59
N LEU A 158 20.85 8.13 14.17
CA LEU A 158 20.26 9.45 13.92
C LEU A 158 20.52 9.92 12.47
N ILE A 159 21.74 9.70 11.97
CA ILE A 159 22.09 9.96 10.57
C ILE A 159 21.28 9.08 9.63
N VAL A 160 21.15 7.78 9.94
CA VAL A 160 20.34 6.84 9.15
C VAL A 160 18.88 7.28 9.09
N LEU A 161 18.31 7.73 10.22
CA LEU A 161 16.95 8.25 10.28
C LEU A 161 16.80 9.50 9.38
N ALA A 162 17.73 10.45 9.48
CA ALA A 162 17.70 11.68 8.68
C ALA A 162 17.79 11.39 7.17
N LEU A 163 18.68 10.47 6.77
CA LEU A 163 18.79 10.02 5.38
C LEU A 163 17.53 9.31 4.91
N SER A 164 16.95 8.44 5.74
CA SER A 164 15.71 7.73 5.42
C SER A 164 14.55 8.70 5.16
N ILE A 165 14.37 9.69 6.04
CA ILE A 165 13.36 10.74 5.86
C ILE A 165 13.62 11.55 4.59
N GLY A 166 14.86 11.94 4.33
CA GLY A 166 15.24 12.69 3.13
C GLY A 166 14.94 11.93 1.84
N ILE A 167 15.27 10.64 1.78
CA ILE A 167 14.98 9.77 0.62
C ILE A 167 13.47 9.63 0.42
N VAL A 168 12.69 9.42 1.47
CA VAL A 168 11.23 9.30 1.38
C VAL A 168 10.60 10.61 0.88
N MET A 169 11.06 11.76 1.37
CA MET A 169 10.62 13.08 0.89
C MET A 169 10.93 13.26 -0.60
N TYR A 170 12.16 12.93 -1.02
CA TYR A 170 12.61 13.05 -2.40
C TYR A 170 11.81 12.15 -3.35
N MET A 171 11.68 10.86 -2.99
CA MET A 171 10.87 9.90 -3.72
C MET A 171 9.42 10.36 -3.84
N ARG A 172 8.81 10.81 -2.74
CA ARG A 172 7.43 11.30 -2.77
C ARG A 172 7.28 12.45 -3.76
N GLY A 173 8.17 13.43 -3.76
CA GLY A 173 8.15 14.54 -4.70
C GLY A 173 8.05 14.06 -6.16
N MET A 174 8.93 13.14 -6.54
CA MET A 174 8.93 12.56 -7.89
C MET A 174 7.62 11.85 -8.26
N TYR A 175 7.12 10.96 -7.39
CA TYR A 175 5.91 10.19 -7.71
C TYR A 175 4.65 11.06 -7.65
N THR A 176 4.58 12.04 -6.75
CA THR A 176 3.42 12.94 -6.66
C THR A 176 3.28 13.83 -7.89
N GLU A 177 4.38 14.32 -8.46
CA GLU A 177 4.34 15.10 -9.71
C GLU A 177 3.78 14.27 -10.87
N VAL A 178 4.22 13.02 -11.00
CA VAL A 178 3.73 12.11 -12.04
C VAL A 178 2.26 11.72 -11.80
N LEU A 179 1.88 11.41 -10.56
CA LEU A 179 0.52 10.97 -10.21
C LEU A 179 -0.52 12.07 -10.32
N THR A 180 -0.16 13.32 -10.00
CA THR A 180 -1.07 14.48 -10.14
C THR A 180 -1.34 14.84 -11.60
N GLN A 181 -0.38 14.60 -12.51
CA GLN A 181 -0.59 14.74 -13.95
C GLN A 181 -1.53 13.67 -14.51
N LEU A 182 -1.52 12.45 -13.96
CA LEU A 182 -2.34 11.33 -14.43
C LEU A 182 -3.73 11.29 -13.78
N PHE A 183 -3.86 11.69 -12.51
CA PHE A 183 -5.11 11.62 -11.74
C PHE A 183 -5.30 12.87 -10.86
N PRO A 184 -5.91 13.95 -11.39
CA PRO A 184 -6.07 15.23 -10.69
C PRO A 184 -6.96 15.20 -9.44
N GLN A 185 -7.74 14.14 -9.23
CA GLN A 185 -8.71 14.02 -8.12
C GLN A 185 -8.20 13.21 -6.91
N MET A 186 -6.93 12.78 -6.90
CA MET A 186 -6.41 12.03 -5.76
C MET A 186 -6.14 12.95 -4.57
N GLU A 187 -6.83 12.71 -3.45
CA GLU A 187 -6.50 13.34 -2.18
C GLU A 187 -5.11 12.89 -1.72
N MET A 188 -4.17 13.83 -1.68
CA MET A 188 -2.82 13.55 -1.20
C MET A 188 -2.85 13.22 0.29
N SER A 189 -2.66 11.95 0.62
CA SER A 189 -2.57 11.52 2.02
C SER A 189 -1.37 12.15 2.72
N ILE A 190 -1.58 12.52 3.99
CA ILE A 190 -0.65 13.25 4.84
C ILE A 190 0.46 12.28 5.32
N MET A 191 1.74 12.68 5.23
CA MET A 191 2.92 11.84 5.55
C MET A 191 3.09 11.45 7.03
N TRP A 192 2.15 11.79 7.90
CA TRP A 192 2.25 11.52 9.33
C TRP A 192 2.53 10.03 9.67
N PRO A 193 1.98 9.01 8.98
CA PRO A 193 2.23 7.62 9.33
C PRO A 193 3.69 7.22 9.12
N ALA A 194 4.34 7.77 8.08
CA ALA A 194 5.74 7.47 7.77
C ALA A 194 6.68 8.03 8.84
N TYR A 195 6.44 9.27 9.29
CA TYR A 195 7.21 9.86 10.39
C TYR A 195 7.01 9.11 11.70
N VAL A 196 5.76 8.77 12.04
CA VAL A 196 5.44 8.04 13.26
C VAL A 196 6.07 6.65 13.23
N ALA A 197 5.97 5.91 12.13
CA ALA A 197 6.60 4.61 11.97
C ALA A 197 8.13 4.69 12.10
N GLY A 198 8.76 5.69 11.46
CA GLY A 198 10.21 5.93 11.56
C GLY A 198 10.66 6.24 12.99
N ILE A 199 9.94 7.09 13.70
CA ILE A 199 10.24 7.45 15.10
C ILE A 199 10.07 6.24 16.04
N ILE A 200 9.01 5.45 15.85
CA ILE A 200 8.78 4.23 16.64
C ILE A 200 9.92 3.24 16.41
N LEU A 201 10.30 3.01 15.15
CA LEU A 201 11.35 2.08 14.79
C LEU A 201 12.71 2.55 15.33
N PHE A 202 13.02 3.84 15.23
CA PHE A 202 14.23 4.43 15.82
C PHE A 202 14.30 4.23 17.34
N ASN A 203 13.20 4.51 18.05
CA ASN A 203 13.15 4.33 19.51
C ASN A 203 13.32 2.86 19.89
N LEU A 204 12.58 1.96 19.23
CA LEU A 204 12.64 0.53 19.48
C LEU A 204 14.07 0.00 19.25
N VAL A 205 14.68 0.33 18.13
CA VAL A 205 16.06 -0.09 17.82
C VAL A 205 17.05 0.49 18.82
N SER A 206 16.93 1.77 19.17
CA SER A 206 17.85 2.42 20.12
C SER A 206 17.76 1.83 21.53
N VAL A 207 16.56 1.53 22.02
CA VAL A 207 16.34 0.88 23.32
C VAL A 207 16.92 -0.53 23.33
N ILE A 208 16.64 -1.34 22.29
CA ILE A 208 17.21 -2.68 22.16
C ILE A 208 18.74 -2.61 22.12
N ASN A 209 19.31 -1.61 21.44
CA ASN A 209 20.76 -1.39 21.39
C ASN A 209 21.37 -1.14 22.77
N ILE A 210 20.78 -0.20 23.52
CA ILE A 210 21.26 0.15 24.85
C ILE A 210 21.19 -1.05 25.79
N ILE A 211 20.07 -1.80 25.76
CA ILE A 211 19.89 -3.01 26.59
C ILE A 211 20.88 -4.10 26.20
N ALA A 212 21.07 -4.36 24.91
CA ALA A 212 21.98 -5.39 24.43
C ALA A 212 23.44 -5.08 24.79
N ILE A 213 23.87 -3.83 24.62
CA ILE A 213 25.21 -3.36 25.01
C ILE A 213 25.38 -3.52 26.54
N ARG A 214 24.41 -3.08 27.36
CA ARG A 214 24.47 -3.20 28.83
C ARG A 214 24.53 -4.66 29.29
N LYS A 215 23.64 -5.52 28.77
CA LYS A 215 23.62 -6.96 29.10
C LYS A 215 24.93 -7.64 28.73
N LYS A 216 25.50 -7.32 27.56
CA LYS A 216 26.74 -7.96 27.10
C LYS A 216 27.96 -7.51 27.91
N ILE A 217 28.04 -6.23 28.29
CA ILE A 217 29.08 -5.74 29.21
C ILE A 217 28.96 -6.44 30.57
N ALA A 218 27.75 -6.58 31.12
CA ALA A 218 27.54 -7.28 32.39
C ALA A 218 27.91 -8.78 32.31
N SER A 219 27.58 -9.44 31.18
CA SER A 219 27.94 -10.84 30.94
C SER A 219 29.45 -11.06 30.83
N ILE A 220 30.20 -10.13 30.23
CA ILE A 220 31.66 -10.19 30.14
C ILE A 220 32.29 -10.00 31.53
N TRP A 221 31.68 -9.20 32.39
CA TRP A 221 32.15 -8.98 33.76
C TRP A 221 31.91 -10.21 34.66
N LEU A 222 30.76 -10.87 34.52
CA LEU A 222 30.39 -12.08 35.27
C LEU A 222 31.20 -13.33 34.89
N HIS A 223 31.75 -13.41 33.68
CA HIS A 223 32.60 -14.54 33.24
C HIS A 223 34.10 -14.36 33.58
N LYS A 224 34.49 -13.25 34.23
CA LYS A 224 35.88 -12.97 34.62
C LYS A 224 36.09 -12.94 36.14
N SER A 225 35.05 -13.21 36.93
CA SER A 225 35.13 -13.53 38.37
C SER A 225 35.02 -15.03 38.57
#